data_AF-A0A1H4CK48-F1
#
_entry.id   AF-A0A1H4CK48-F1
#
_cell.length_a   1.000
_cell.length_b   1.000
_cell.length_c   1.000
_cell.angle_alpha   90.00
_cell.angle_beta   90.00
_cell.angle_gamma   90.00
#
_symmetry.space_group_name_H-M   'P 1'
#
loop_
_entity.id
_entity.type
_entity.pdbx_description
1 polymer ?
#
loop_
_entity_poly.entity_id
_entity_poly.type
_entity_poly.pdbx_seq_one_letter_code
_entity_poly.pdbx_strand_id
1 'polypeptide(L)'
;MQRYTNRVTVRLTDDELQRMKFKMNELEISSMSAYMRKMILDGYCVKIDTKDLNELVYLLRMCSNNLNQYAKKANGLGVVYQQDIKELQKRLDEIWNGTRDIMQKFAAID
;
A
#
# COMPACT_ATOMS: atom_id res chain seq x y z
N MET A 1 33.12 30.80 6.99
CA MET A 1 31.65 31.02 7.01
C MET A 1 30.98 29.72 7.43
N GLN A 2 30.28 29.68 8.57
CA GLN A 2 29.63 28.43 9.00
C GLN A 2 28.44 28.11 8.10
N ARG A 3 28.49 26.97 7.40
CA ARG A 3 27.47 26.53 6.44
C ARG A 3 26.16 26.05 7.08
N TYR A 4 26.16 25.72 8.38
CA TYR A 4 25.00 25.22 9.12
C TYR A 4 24.89 25.93 10.47
N THR A 5 23.72 26.51 10.78
CA THR A 5 23.50 27.38 11.95
C THR A 5 22.45 26.88 12.94
N ASN A 6 21.54 26.01 12.50
CA ASN A 6 20.42 25.52 13.31
C ASN A 6 20.66 24.07 13.78
N ARG A 7 20.25 23.76 15.02
CA ARG A 7 20.38 22.42 15.62
C ARG A 7 19.01 21.79 15.86
N VAL A 8 18.86 20.54 15.42
CA VAL A 8 17.71 19.67 15.72
C VAL A 8 18.22 18.48 16.53
N THR A 9 17.50 18.10 17.59
CA THR A 9 17.84 16.96 18.45
C THR A 9 16.66 16.00 18.57
N VAL A 10 16.94 14.70 18.44
CA VAL A 10 15.97 13.61 18.63
C VAL A 10 16.48 12.69 19.74
N ARG A 11 15.57 12.16 20.56
CA ARG A 11 15.87 11.12 21.55
C ARG A 11 15.40 9.78 20.97
N LEU A 12 16.24 8.77 21.07
CA LEU A 12 16.00 7.42 20.57
C LEU A 12 16.22 6.42 21.71
N THR A 13 15.50 5.31 21.68
CA THR A 13 15.86 4.13 22.48
C THR A 13 17.15 3.50 21.93
N ASP A 14 17.76 2.60 22.70
CA ASP A 14 18.96 1.89 22.26
C ASP A 14 18.70 1.09 20.97
N ASP A 15 17.55 0.42 20.88
CA ASP A 15 17.15 -0.36 19.70
C ASP A 15 16.96 0.51 18.45
N GLU A 16 16.32 1.68 18.61
CA GLU A 16 16.15 2.65 17.53
C GLU A 16 17.49 3.19 17.04
N LEU A 17 18.41 3.47 17.97
CA LEU A 17 19.77 3.94 17.66
C LEU A 17 20.56 2.87 16.90
N GLN A 18 20.48 1.61 17.31
CA GLN A 18 21.14 0.49 16.62
C GLN A 18 20.59 0.30 15.21
N ARG A 19 19.26 0.30 15.06
CA ARG A 19 18.61 0.17 13.75
C ARG A 19 19.00 1.30 12.81
N MET A 20 19.09 2.53 13.31
CA MET A 20 19.52 3.67 12.53
C MET A 20 20.99 3.54 12.09
N LYS A 21 21.90 3.11 12.98
CA LYS A 21 23.31 2.86 12.63
C LYS A 21 23.45 1.76 11.58
N PHE A 22 22.65 0.70 11.68
CA PHE A 22 22.61 -0.37 10.68
C PHE A 22 22.26 0.18 9.29
N LYS A 23 21.15 0.91 9.18
CA LYS A 23 20.74 1.55 7.90
C LYS A 23 21.76 2.56 7.38
N MET A 24 22.42 3.27 8.29
CA MET A 24 23.48 4.21 7.94
C MET A 24 24.68 3.49 7.31
N ASN A 25 25.05 2.32 7.83
CA ASN A 25 26.11 1.47 7.27
C ASN A 25 25.70 0.87 5.91
N GLU A 26 24.43 0.45 5.74
CA GLU A 26 23.93 -0.05 4.44
C GLU A 26 24.08 0.98 3.31
N LEU A 27 24.01 2.27 3.65
CA LEU A 27 24.18 3.38 2.70
C LEU A 27 25.61 3.93 2.64
N GLU A 28 26.57 3.28 3.32
CA GLU A 28 27.98 3.66 3.39
C GLU A 28 28.20 5.10 3.92
N ILE A 29 27.28 5.62 4.75
CA ILE A 29 27.39 6.96 5.32
C ILE A 29 28.12 6.87 6.66
N SER A 30 29.28 7.48 6.79
CA SER A 30 30.04 7.46 8.06
C SER A 30 29.60 8.55 9.06
N SER A 31 29.00 9.63 8.56
CA SER A 31 28.62 10.78 9.39
C SER A 31 27.15 10.73 9.77
N MET A 32 26.90 10.64 11.08
CA MET A 32 25.55 10.73 11.66
C MET A 32 24.79 11.98 11.21
N SER A 33 25.46 13.13 11.20
CA SER A 33 24.84 14.39 10.78
C SER A 33 24.54 14.43 9.28
N ALA A 34 25.35 13.77 8.45
CA ALA A 34 25.08 13.64 7.02
C ALA A 34 23.89 12.71 6.77
N TYR A 35 23.86 11.56 7.46
CA TYR A 35 22.74 10.61 7.40
C TYR A 35 21.43 11.26 7.84
N MET A 36 21.40 11.88 9.02
CA MET A 36 20.22 12.56 9.54
C MET A 36 19.76 13.68 8.61
N ARG A 37 20.67 14.47 8.04
CA ARG A 37 20.31 15.54 7.10
C ARG A 37 19.71 14.97 5.82
N LYS A 38 20.28 13.91 5.26
CA LYS A 38 19.74 13.19 4.10
C LYS A 38 18.32 12.70 4.41
N MET A 39 18.12 12.05 5.56
CA MET A 39 16.81 11.53 5.96
C MET A 39 15.77 12.62 6.26
N ILE A 40 16.17 13.78 6.80
CA ILE A 40 15.26 14.88 7.12
C ILE A 40 14.90 15.70 5.86
N LEU A 41 15.85 15.88 4.93
CA LEU A 41 15.63 16.68 3.72
C LEU A 41 15.02 15.87 2.59
N ASP A 42 15.46 14.61 2.41
CA ASP A 42 15.04 13.73 1.32
C ASP A 42 13.98 12.70 1.78
N GLY A 43 13.62 12.71 3.07
CA GLY A 43 12.58 11.85 3.60
C GLY A 43 11.22 12.25 3.02
N TYR A 44 10.70 11.48 2.07
CA TYR A 44 9.34 11.66 1.59
C TYR A 44 8.35 11.36 2.71
N CYS A 45 7.63 12.39 3.17
CA CYS A 45 6.40 12.20 3.94
C CYS A 45 5.31 11.71 2.98
N VAL A 46 5.29 10.41 2.68
CA VAL A 46 4.26 9.84 1.81
C VAL A 46 2.96 9.75 2.59
N LYS A 47 2.06 10.72 2.36
CA LYS A 47 0.66 10.58 2.72
C LYS A 47 -0.01 9.72 1.65
N ILE A 48 -0.02 8.41 1.87
CA ILE A 48 -0.75 7.48 0.99
C ILE A 48 -2.25 7.76 1.19
N ASP A 49 -2.89 8.41 0.21
CA ASP A 49 -4.35 8.49 0.16
C ASP A 49 -4.89 7.14 -0.30
N THR A 50 -5.39 6.34 0.64
CA THR A 50 -5.85 4.96 0.40
C THR A 50 -7.32 4.88 -0.03
N LYS A 51 -7.94 5.99 -0.42
CA LYS A 51 -9.35 6.00 -0.86
C LYS A 51 -9.62 5.02 -2.00
N ASP A 52 -8.77 5.00 -3.02
CA ASP A 52 -8.90 4.09 -4.16
C ASP A 52 -8.79 2.60 -3.73
N LEU A 53 -7.93 2.31 -2.73
CA LEU A 53 -7.81 0.96 -2.15
C LEU A 53 -9.07 0.57 -1.37
N ASN A 54 -9.70 1.51 -0.66
CA ASN A 54 -10.93 1.24 0.08
C ASN A 54 -12.10 0.92 -0.87
N GLU A 55 -12.19 1.61 -2.00
CA GLU A 55 -13.19 1.32 -3.03
C GLU A 55 -12.97 -0.06 -3.65
N LEU A 56 -11.72 -0.44 -3.93
CA LEU A 56 -11.39 -1.77 -4.42
C LEU A 56 -11.78 -2.88 -3.42
N VAL A 57 -11.45 -2.69 -2.14
CA VAL A 57 -11.81 -3.63 -1.06
C VAL A 57 -13.33 -3.77 -0.94
N TYR A 58 -14.06 -2.67 -1.10
CA TYR A 58 -15.53 -2.69 -1.10
C TYR A 58 -16.11 -3.52 -2.26
N LEU A 59 -15.63 -3.28 -3.48
CA LEU A 59 -16.07 -4.03 -4.68
C LEU A 59 -15.74 -5.53 -4.56
N LEU A 60 -14.55 -5.86 -4.07
CA LEU A 60 -14.13 -7.24 -3.77
C LEU A 60 -15.07 -7.91 -2.77
N ARG A 61 -15.44 -7.20 -1.68
CA ARG A 61 -16.36 -7.73 -0.68
C ARG A 61 -17.74 -8.02 -1.27
N MET A 62 -18.24 -7.14 -2.13
CA MET A 62 -19.50 -7.36 -2.84
C MET A 62 -19.45 -8.60 -3.75
N CYS A 63 -18.38 -8.76 -4.52
CA CYS A 63 -18.21 -9.93 -5.38
C CYS A 63 -18.11 -11.23 -4.59
N SER A 64 -17.33 -11.24 -3.51
CA SER A 64 -17.16 -12.42 -2.64
C SER A 64 -18.48 -12.82 -1.99
N ASN A 65 -19.28 -11.84 -1.54
CA ASN A 65 -20.61 -12.09 -1.00
C ASN A 65 -21.57 -12.68 -2.04
N ASN A 66 -21.54 -12.17 -3.28
CA ASN A 66 -22.39 -12.69 -4.35
C ASN A 66 -21.95 -14.10 -4.76
N LEU A 67 -20.65 -14.35 -4.89
CA LEU A 67 -20.09 -15.68 -5.16
C LEU A 67 -20.53 -16.69 -4.08
N ASN A 68 -20.50 -16.29 -2.81
CA ASN A 68 -20.98 -17.12 -1.70
C ASN A 68 -22.49 -17.38 -1.78
N GLN A 69 -23.29 -16.42 -2.24
CA GLN A 69 -24.72 -16.65 -2.49
C GLN A 69 -24.96 -17.66 -3.62
N TYR A 70 -24.17 -17.59 -4.69
CA TYR A 70 -24.25 -18.57 -5.78
C TYR A 70 -23.81 -19.97 -5.34
N ALA A 71 -22.74 -20.08 -4.55
CA ALA A 71 -22.33 -21.35 -3.97
C ALA A 71 -23.43 -21.96 -3.09
N LYS A 72 -24.08 -21.15 -2.25
CA LYS A 72 -25.24 -21.60 -1.44
C LYS A 72 -26.42 -22.04 -2.30
N LYS A 73 -26.78 -21.29 -3.35
CA LYS A 73 -27.85 -21.67 -4.29
C LYS A 73 -27.52 -22.97 -5.03
N ALA A 74 -26.29 -23.12 -5.52
CA ALA A 74 -25.81 -24.32 -6.18
C ALA A 74 -25.89 -25.54 -5.24
N ASN A 75 -25.43 -25.38 -4.00
CA ASN A 75 -25.45 -26.45 -3.00
C ASN A 75 -26.88 -26.81 -2.53
N GLY A 76 -27.82 -25.86 -2.55
CA GLY A 76 -29.19 -26.08 -2.10
C GLY A 76 -30.14 -26.62 -3.17
N LEU A 77 -30.01 -26.16 -4.42
CA LEU A 77 -30.96 -26.46 -5.51
C LEU A 77 -30.34 -27.27 -6.66
N GLY A 78 -29.01 -27.44 -6.72
CA GLY A 78 -28.32 -28.17 -7.77
C GLY A 78 -28.27 -27.48 -9.14
N VAL A 79 -28.78 -26.26 -9.27
CA VAL A 79 -28.85 -25.50 -10.52
C VAL A 79 -28.32 -24.08 -10.34
N VAL A 80 -27.43 -23.65 -11.23
CA VAL A 80 -26.91 -22.28 -11.32
C VAL A 80 -27.33 -21.69 -12.66
N TYR A 81 -27.98 -20.53 -12.65
CA TYR A 81 -28.42 -19.88 -13.88
C TYR A 81 -27.24 -19.22 -14.61
N GLN A 82 -27.19 -19.34 -15.93
CA GLN A 82 -26.11 -18.74 -16.74
C GLN A 82 -26.05 -17.21 -16.59
N GLN A 83 -27.19 -16.56 -16.36
CA GLN A 83 -27.29 -15.12 -16.18
C GLN A 83 -26.60 -14.65 -14.90
N ASP A 84 -26.71 -15.45 -13.82
CA ASP A 84 -26.02 -15.23 -12.55
C ASP A 84 -24.49 -15.27 -12.72
N ILE A 85 -24.00 -16.23 -13.52
CA ILE A 85 -22.56 -16.36 -13.83
C ILE A 85 -22.06 -15.17 -14.65
N LYS A 86 -22.83 -14.73 -15.66
CA LYS A 86 -22.48 -13.57 -16.48
C LYS A 86 -22.42 -12.27 -15.68
N GLU A 87 -23.34 -12.08 -14.73
CA GLU A 87 -23.31 -10.91 -13.84
C GLU A 87 -22.07 -10.94 -12.94
N LEU A 88 -21.69 -12.12 -12.45
CA LEU A 88 -20.50 -12.27 -11.63
C LEU A 88 -19.21 -12.03 -12.41
N GLN A 89 -19.12 -12.52 -13.66
CA GLN A 89 -18.00 -12.23 -14.56
C GLN A 89 -17.84 -10.73 -14.78
N LYS A 90 -18.94 -10.02 -15.06
CA LYS A 90 -18.92 -8.56 -15.27
C LYS A 90 -18.36 -7.81 -14.06
N ARG A 91 -18.79 -8.15 -12.84
CA ARG A 91 -18.27 -7.49 -11.63
C ARG A 91 -16.80 -7.85 -11.35
N LEU A 92 -16.36 -9.04 -11.75
CA LEU A 92 -14.96 -9.43 -11.65
C LEU A 92 -14.08 -8.58 -12.59
N ASP A 93 -14.56 -8.33 -13.81
CA ASP A 93 -13.88 -7.46 -14.78
C ASP A 93 -13.78 -6.00 -14.28
N GLU A 94 -14.82 -5.50 -13.61
CA GLU A 94 -14.81 -4.18 -12.96
C GLU A 94 -13.73 -4.08 -11.86
N ILE A 95 -13.58 -5.12 -11.03
CA ILE A 95 -12.51 -5.19 -10.02
C ILE A 95 -11.13 -5.25 -10.69
N TRP A 96 -10.99 -6.04 -11.75
CA TRP A 96 -9.73 -6.19 -12.46
C TRP A 96 -9.25 -4.85 -13.04
N ASN A 97 -10.16 -4.08 -13.63
CA ASN A 97 -9.86 -2.75 -14.13
C ASN A 97 -9.45 -1.78 -13.01
N GLY A 98 -10.19 -1.74 -11.90
CA GLY A 98 -9.81 -0.90 -10.75
C GLY A 98 -8.44 -1.28 -10.15
N THR A 99 -8.12 -2.58 -10.12
CA THR A 99 -6.82 -3.07 -9.65
C THR A 99 -5.69 -2.60 -10.57
N ARG A 100 -5.91 -2.66 -11.89
CA ARG A 100 -4.94 -2.22 -12.90
C ARG A 100 -4.64 -0.73 -12.79
N ASP A 101 -5.67 0.09 -12.60
CA ASP A 101 -5.51 1.54 -12.44
C ASP A 101 -4.71 1.88 -11.18
N ILE A 102 -4.95 1.18 -10.07
CA ILE A 102 -4.17 1.33 -8.84
C ILE A 102 -2.72 0.92 -9.08
N MET A 103 -2.46 -0.24 -9.70
CA MET A 103 -1.10 -0.69 -10.03
C MET A 103 -0.36 0.31 -10.92
N GLN A 104 -1.03 0.92 -11.91
CA GLN A 104 -0.44 1.97 -12.75
C GLN A 104 -0.09 3.23 -11.96
N LYS A 105 -0.99 3.68 -11.06
CA LYS A 105 -0.73 4.83 -10.18
C LYS A 105 0.46 4.58 -9.26
N PHE A 106 0.59 3.37 -8.69
CA PHE A 106 1.75 3.00 -7.87
C PHE A 106 3.04 2.87 -8.67
N ALA A 107 2.99 2.31 -9.88
CA ALA A 107 4.15 2.19 -10.76
C ALA A 107 4.66 3.55 -11.28
N ALA A 108 3.81 4.58 -11.27
CA ALA A 108 4.19 5.96 -11.62
C ALA A 108 4.79 6.75 -10.44
N ILE A 109 4.81 6.18 -9.23
CA ILE A 109 5.51 6.72 -8.07
C ILE A 109 6.91 6.08 -8.08
N ASP A 110 7.81 6.64 -8.89
CA ASP A 110 9.27 6.44 -8.79
C ASP A 110 9.84 7.36 -7.69
#